data_AF-A0A9E4HCB5-F1
#
_entry.id   AF-A0A9E4HCB5-F1
#
_cell.length_a   1.000
_cell.length_b   1.000
_cell.length_c   1.000
_cell.angle_alpha   90.00
_cell.angle_beta   90.00
_cell.angle_gamma   90.00
#
_symmetry.space_group_name_H-M   'P 1'
#
loop_
_entity.id
_entity.type
_entity.pdbx_description
1 polymer ?
#
loop_
_entity_poly.entity_id
_entity_poly.type
_entity_poly.pdbx_seq_one_letter_code
_entity_poly.pdbx_strand_id
1 'polypeptide(L)'
;MSMRPRIYYSSHHLWAANRWAAEAGRIESSFDGTPRTDIEHRSYVTNTIFSTVAFLEAAINELFQDAYEEHLAYIGTLDPAVRESIGEFWRIIAEHNVRARSRFGTTEKYEIALALTHSEPLDREEEEYQDVRLVIRIQNALVHYKPSKLMQIDKSGFDESLHGKFPLNSIMANTENPFFPDKALGAGCARWAIDSCRQFADAFFQAIGVKPNYQVAEFAER
;
A
#
# COMPACT_ATOMS: atom_id res chain seq x y z
N MET A 1 -33.10 -14.77 -5.14
CA MET A 1 -31.72 -14.30 -5.34
C MET A 1 -30.91 -14.64 -4.09
N SER A 2 -29.96 -15.56 -4.18
CA SER A 2 -29.00 -15.79 -3.09
C SER A 2 -27.98 -14.67 -3.14
N MET A 3 -28.04 -13.71 -2.21
CA MET A 3 -26.95 -12.74 -2.02
C MET A 3 -25.70 -13.53 -1.61
N ARG A 4 -24.74 -13.66 -2.51
CA ARG A 4 -23.41 -14.16 -2.12
C ARG A 4 -22.73 -13.06 -1.31
N PRO A 5 -22.13 -13.37 -0.16
CA PRO A 5 -21.37 -12.38 0.60
C PRO A 5 -20.22 -11.87 -0.26
N ARG A 6 -20.09 -10.53 -0.37
CA ARG A 6 -18.95 -9.86 -1.01
C ARG A 6 -17.92 -9.53 0.06
N ILE A 7 -16.66 -9.82 -0.22
CA ILE A 7 -15.54 -9.57 0.70
C ILE A 7 -14.69 -8.45 0.10
N TYR A 8 -14.46 -7.41 0.90
CA TYR A 8 -13.58 -6.30 0.58
C TYR A 8 -12.24 -6.50 1.30
N TYR A 9 -11.21 -6.89 0.56
CA TYR A 9 -9.89 -7.20 1.09
C TYR A 9 -9.07 -5.97 1.46
N SER A 10 -9.38 -4.79 0.91
CA SER A 10 -8.74 -3.53 1.29
C SER A 10 -8.76 -3.32 2.81
N SER A 11 -9.91 -3.55 3.45
CA SER A 11 -10.09 -3.44 4.90
C SER A 11 -9.26 -4.47 5.68
N HIS A 12 -9.21 -5.71 5.19
CA HIS A 12 -8.47 -6.80 5.82
C HIS A 12 -6.96 -6.60 5.72
N HIS A 13 -6.47 -6.16 4.56
CA HIS A 13 -5.06 -5.85 4.33
C HIS A 13 -4.60 -4.66 5.18
N LEU A 14 -5.38 -3.59 5.24
CA LEU A 14 -5.06 -2.44 6.09
C LEU A 14 -5.05 -2.81 7.57
N TRP A 15 -6.01 -3.64 8.02
CA TRP A 15 -6.03 -4.15 9.39
C TRP A 15 -4.80 -5.01 9.70
N ALA A 16 -4.46 -5.95 8.82
CA ALA A 16 -3.29 -6.81 8.98
C ALA A 16 -2.00 -6.00 9.04
N ALA A 17 -1.84 -5.00 8.17
CA ALA A 17 -0.70 -4.10 8.18
C ALA A 17 -0.56 -3.39 9.55
N ASN A 18 -1.66 -2.83 10.07
CA ASN A 18 -1.65 -2.17 11.38
C ASN A 18 -1.27 -3.11 12.52
N ARG A 19 -1.79 -4.34 12.52
CA ARG A 19 -1.47 -5.35 13.55
C ARG A 19 0.01 -5.74 13.50
N TRP A 20 0.57 -6.02 12.32
CA TRP A 20 1.98 -6.35 12.20
C TRP A 20 2.91 -5.18 12.56
N ALA A 21 2.55 -3.94 12.18
CA ALA A 21 3.30 -2.76 12.58
C ALA A 21 3.32 -2.57 14.10
N ALA A 22 2.19 -2.85 14.77
CA ALA A 22 2.10 -2.80 16.23
C ALA A 22 3.04 -3.82 16.88
N GLU A 23 3.06 -5.07 16.40
CA GLU A 23 3.96 -6.11 16.95
C GLU A 23 5.44 -5.79 16.71
N ALA A 24 5.80 -5.28 15.53
CA ALA A 24 7.16 -4.79 15.28
C ALA A 24 7.56 -3.68 16.27
N GLY A 25 6.65 -2.74 16.54
CA GLY A 25 6.84 -1.68 17.52
C GLY A 25 6.99 -2.19 18.96
N ARG A 26 6.27 -3.25 19.34
CA ARG A 26 6.43 -3.89 20.66
C ARG A 26 7.82 -4.51 20.84
N ILE A 27 8.33 -5.21 19.83
CA ILE A 27 9.67 -5.80 19.89
C ILE A 27 10.73 -4.70 20.00
N GLU A 28 10.64 -3.65 19.19
CA GLU A 28 11.56 -2.50 19.25
C GLU A 28 11.48 -1.76 20.60
N SER A 29 10.28 -1.60 21.16
CA SER A 29 10.12 -0.95 22.48
C SER A 29 10.69 -1.79 23.63
N SER A 30 10.79 -3.10 23.44
CA SER A 30 11.41 -4.03 24.40
C SER A 30 12.92 -4.24 24.18
N PHE A 31 13.52 -3.46 23.27
CA PHE A 31 14.93 -3.58 22.95
C PHE A 31 15.83 -3.28 24.15
N ASP A 32 16.72 -4.21 24.48
CA ASP A 32 17.61 -4.17 25.63
C ASP A 32 18.96 -3.46 25.35
N GLY A 33 19.11 -2.92 24.14
CA GLY A 33 20.35 -2.26 23.69
C GLY A 33 21.36 -3.21 23.03
N THR A 34 21.10 -4.52 22.95
CA THR A 34 22.00 -5.47 22.29
C THR A 34 21.55 -5.74 20.84
N PRO A 35 22.23 -5.20 19.81
CA PRO A 35 21.82 -5.38 18.42
C PRO A 35 21.76 -6.86 18.05
N ARG A 36 20.67 -7.27 17.41
CA ARG A 36 20.45 -8.66 17.01
C ARG A 36 19.61 -8.75 15.74
N THR A 37 19.86 -9.80 14.95
CA THR A 37 18.95 -10.18 13.88
C THR A 37 17.74 -10.87 14.50
N ASP A 38 16.60 -10.20 14.48
CA ASP A 38 15.35 -10.70 15.02
C ASP A 38 14.41 -11.07 13.86
N ILE A 39 14.24 -12.38 13.63
CA ILE A 39 13.46 -12.90 12.50
C ILE A 39 11.97 -12.56 12.66
N GLU A 40 11.47 -12.58 13.90
CA GLU A 40 10.08 -12.29 14.20
C GLU A 40 9.79 -10.81 13.90
N HIS A 41 10.61 -9.89 14.43
CA HIS A 41 10.55 -8.48 14.07
C HIS A 41 10.61 -8.24 12.56
N ARG A 42 11.59 -8.86 11.88
CA ARG A 42 11.74 -8.71 10.43
C ARG A 42 10.49 -9.17 9.69
N SER A 43 9.89 -10.28 10.11
CA SER A 43 8.68 -10.82 9.50
C SER A 43 7.49 -9.89 9.67
N TYR A 44 7.35 -9.22 10.81
CA TYR A 44 6.28 -8.25 11.03
C TYR A 44 6.46 -6.99 10.18
N VAL A 45 7.67 -6.47 10.07
CA VAL A 45 7.95 -5.31 9.22
C VAL A 45 7.67 -5.63 7.74
N THR A 46 8.19 -6.76 7.22
CA THR A 46 7.97 -7.12 5.81
C THR A 46 6.51 -7.41 5.51
N ASN A 47 5.80 -8.13 6.38
CA ASN A 47 4.36 -8.38 6.22
C ASN A 47 3.53 -7.10 6.32
N THR A 48 3.97 -6.10 7.08
CA THR A 48 3.34 -4.78 7.08
C THR A 48 3.43 -4.17 5.68
N ILE A 49 4.64 -4.05 5.11
CA ILE A 49 4.85 -3.47 3.77
C ILE A 49 4.03 -4.21 2.71
N PHE A 50 4.04 -5.55 2.73
CA PHE A 50 3.29 -6.36 1.77
C PHE A 50 1.78 -6.15 1.91
N SER A 51 1.26 -6.13 3.13
CA SER A 51 -0.17 -5.91 3.38
C SER A 51 -0.59 -4.49 3.01
N THR A 52 0.27 -3.48 3.23
CA THR A 52 0.01 -2.09 2.84
C THR A 52 -0.12 -1.93 1.31
N VAL A 53 0.79 -2.51 0.53
CA VAL A 53 0.70 -2.45 -0.94
C VAL A 53 -0.51 -3.25 -1.45
N ALA A 54 -0.80 -4.41 -0.84
CA ALA A 54 -1.99 -5.18 -1.15
C ALA A 54 -3.29 -4.42 -0.82
N PHE A 55 -3.30 -3.59 0.22
CA PHE A 55 -4.41 -2.70 0.54
C PHE A 55 -4.68 -1.72 -0.60
N LEU A 56 -3.66 -1.00 -1.09
CA LEU A 56 -3.83 -0.04 -2.19
C LEU A 56 -4.38 -0.70 -3.45
N GLU A 57 -3.83 -1.85 -3.80
CA GLU A 57 -4.23 -2.63 -4.98
C GLU A 57 -5.66 -3.15 -4.83
N ALA A 58 -6.03 -3.67 -3.66
CA ALA A 58 -7.39 -4.13 -3.39
C ALA A 58 -8.39 -2.98 -3.43
N ALA A 59 -8.09 -1.84 -2.80
CA ALA A 59 -9.01 -0.71 -2.72
C ALA A 59 -9.42 -0.18 -4.11
N ILE A 60 -8.47 -0.04 -5.03
CA ILE A 60 -8.79 0.42 -6.40
C ILE A 60 -9.47 -0.67 -7.24
N ASN A 61 -9.06 -1.94 -7.07
CA ASN A 61 -9.71 -3.06 -7.78
C ASN A 61 -11.16 -3.25 -7.30
N GLU A 62 -11.46 -3.00 -6.03
CA GLU A 62 -12.82 -3.04 -5.49
C GLU A 62 -13.71 -1.98 -6.15
N LEU A 63 -13.20 -0.75 -6.34
CA LEU A 63 -13.93 0.31 -7.06
C LEU A 63 -14.27 -0.14 -8.49
N PHE A 64 -13.27 -0.64 -9.23
CA PHE A 64 -13.46 -1.10 -10.61
C PHE A 64 -14.44 -2.27 -10.71
N GLN A 65 -14.30 -3.26 -9.81
CA GLN A 65 -15.16 -4.44 -9.82
C GLN A 65 -16.61 -4.07 -9.47
N ASP A 66 -16.82 -3.21 -8.49
CA ASP A 66 -18.16 -2.77 -8.11
C ASP A 66 -18.82 -1.95 -9.23
N ALA A 67 -18.07 -1.12 -9.95
CA ALA A 67 -18.58 -0.40 -11.11
C ALA A 67 -18.94 -1.35 -12.28
N TYR A 68 -18.08 -2.33 -12.55
CA TYR A 68 -18.30 -3.33 -13.60
C TYR A 68 -19.51 -4.22 -13.37
N GLU A 69 -19.75 -4.62 -12.12
CA GLU A 69 -20.89 -5.49 -11.75
C GLU A 69 -22.14 -4.70 -11.35
N GLU A 70 -22.15 -3.38 -11.55
CA GLU A 70 -23.21 -2.46 -11.12
C GLU A 70 -23.58 -2.59 -9.63
N HIS A 71 -22.59 -2.94 -8.80
CA HIS A 71 -22.78 -3.09 -7.38
C HIS A 71 -22.66 -1.74 -6.67
N LEU A 72 -23.80 -1.16 -6.31
CA LEU A 72 -23.88 0.23 -5.84
C LEU A 72 -23.33 0.49 -4.42
N ALA A 73 -22.60 -0.44 -3.81
CA ALA A 73 -22.21 -0.44 -2.39
C ALA A 73 -21.78 0.93 -1.85
N TYR A 74 -20.49 1.26 -1.94
CA TYR A 74 -19.99 2.56 -1.51
C TYR A 74 -19.82 3.53 -2.69
N ILE A 75 -19.96 3.03 -3.92
CA ILE A 75 -19.84 3.79 -5.18
C ILE A 75 -21.18 4.39 -5.65
N GLY A 76 -22.26 4.18 -4.90
CA GLY A 76 -23.61 4.59 -5.28
C GLY A 76 -23.78 6.10 -5.50
N THR A 77 -22.89 6.91 -4.92
CA THR A 77 -22.85 8.38 -5.05
C THR A 77 -22.29 8.87 -6.38
N LEU A 78 -21.57 8.03 -7.12
CA LEU A 78 -21.03 8.38 -8.44
C LEU A 78 -22.15 8.46 -9.48
N ASP A 79 -21.99 9.39 -10.43
CA ASP A 79 -22.87 9.52 -11.58
C ASP A 79 -22.95 8.17 -12.36
N PRO A 80 -24.15 7.72 -12.79
CA PRO A 80 -24.29 6.48 -13.53
C PRO A 80 -23.39 6.36 -14.77
N ALA A 81 -23.20 7.43 -15.55
CA ALA A 81 -22.33 7.42 -16.73
C ALA A 81 -20.84 7.30 -16.37
N VAL A 82 -20.44 7.89 -15.23
CA VAL A 82 -19.08 7.71 -14.70
C VAL A 82 -18.85 6.26 -14.29
N ARG A 83 -19.82 5.64 -13.58
CA ARG A 83 -19.72 4.21 -13.22
C ARG A 83 -19.65 3.30 -14.44
N GLU A 84 -20.46 3.58 -15.45
CA GLU A 84 -20.43 2.86 -16.73
C GLU A 84 -19.04 2.97 -17.38
N SER A 85 -18.45 4.16 -17.40
CA SER A 85 -17.10 4.38 -17.95
C SER A 85 -16.02 3.60 -17.18
N ILE A 86 -16.09 3.58 -15.85
CA ILE A 86 -15.20 2.80 -14.98
C ILE A 86 -15.38 1.29 -15.23
N GLY A 87 -16.64 0.83 -15.30
CA GLY A 87 -16.98 -0.56 -15.54
C GLY A 87 -16.53 -1.05 -16.92
N GLU A 88 -16.70 -0.24 -17.96
CA GLU A 88 -16.26 -0.55 -19.32
C GLU A 88 -14.72 -0.61 -19.41
N PHE A 89 -14.02 0.32 -18.77
CA PHE A 89 -12.56 0.23 -18.65
C PHE A 89 -12.15 -1.08 -18.00
N TRP A 90 -12.76 -1.44 -16.86
CA TRP A 90 -12.46 -2.69 -16.16
C TRP A 90 -12.76 -3.91 -17.02
N ARG A 91 -13.88 -3.93 -17.74
CA ARG A 91 -14.26 -4.99 -18.68
C ARG A 91 -13.17 -5.20 -19.75
N ILE A 92 -12.72 -4.12 -20.37
CA ILE A 92 -11.67 -4.18 -21.41
C ILE A 92 -10.40 -4.81 -20.84
N ILE A 93 -9.95 -4.40 -19.65
CA ILE A 93 -8.69 -4.90 -19.08
C ILE A 93 -8.81 -6.26 -18.37
N ALA A 94 -9.99 -6.62 -17.87
CA ALA A 94 -10.24 -7.84 -17.12
C ALA A 94 -10.60 -9.04 -18.01
N GLU A 95 -11.36 -8.83 -19.08
CA GLU A 95 -11.80 -9.90 -20.01
C GLU A 95 -10.75 -10.22 -21.07
N HIS A 96 -9.99 -9.22 -21.55
CA HIS A 96 -9.15 -9.41 -22.74
C HIS A 96 -7.75 -9.96 -22.46
N ASN A 97 -7.25 -9.94 -21.22
CA ASN A 97 -5.98 -10.61 -20.88
C ASN A 97 -5.67 -10.59 -19.37
N VAL A 98 -5.37 -11.74 -18.76
CA VAL A 98 -4.76 -11.77 -17.40
C VAL A 98 -3.43 -10.99 -17.37
N ARG A 99 -2.69 -10.94 -18.50
CA ARG A 99 -1.49 -10.10 -18.63
C ARG A 99 -1.79 -8.60 -18.77
N ALA A 100 -3.02 -8.21 -19.14
CA ALA A 100 -3.42 -6.81 -19.25
C ALA A 100 -3.76 -6.21 -17.87
N ARG A 101 -4.24 -7.02 -16.92
CA ARG A 101 -4.40 -6.60 -15.51
C ARG A 101 -3.06 -6.26 -14.84
N SER A 102 -1.97 -6.92 -15.25
CA SER A 102 -0.61 -6.61 -14.76
C SER A 102 0.08 -5.50 -15.56
N ARG A 103 -0.60 -4.89 -16.54
CA ARG A 103 -0.02 -3.87 -17.43
C ARG A 103 -0.01 -2.48 -16.79
N PHE A 104 -0.94 -2.24 -15.85
CA PHE A 104 -1.03 -1.00 -15.10
C PHE A 104 -0.53 -1.22 -13.68
N GLY A 105 0.42 -0.38 -13.27
CA GLY A 105 0.85 -0.32 -11.88
C GLY A 105 -0.28 0.15 -10.96
N THR A 106 -0.14 -0.11 -9.66
CA THR A 106 -1.16 0.27 -8.69
C THR A 106 -1.47 1.77 -8.75
N THR A 107 -0.48 2.67 -8.74
CA THR A 107 -0.73 4.12 -8.82
C THR A 107 -1.37 4.55 -10.15
N GLU A 108 -1.00 3.92 -11.26
CA GLU A 108 -1.57 4.22 -12.59
C GLU A 108 -3.08 3.91 -12.62
N LYS A 109 -3.53 2.87 -11.91
CA LYS A 109 -4.96 2.56 -11.78
C LYS A 109 -5.75 3.67 -11.09
N TYR A 110 -5.17 4.30 -10.07
CA TYR A 110 -5.78 5.46 -9.39
C TYR A 110 -5.87 6.66 -10.34
N GLU A 111 -4.80 6.95 -11.08
CA GLU A 111 -4.78 8.05 -12.07
C GLU A 111 -5.81 7.85 -13.18
N ILE A 112 -5.96 6.62 -13.68
CA ILE A 112 -6.97 6.29 -14.67
C ILE A 112 -8.38 6.52 -14.10
N ALA A 113 -8.64 6.09 -12.87
CA ALA A 113 -9.93 6.31 -12.23
C ALA A 113 -10.24 7.81 -12.01
N LEU A 114 -9.24 8.64 -11.68
CA LEU A 114 -9.40 10.10 -11.61
C LEU A 114 -9.77 10.69 -12.97
N ALA A 115 -9.09 10.26 -14.03
CA ALA A 115 -9.39 10.70 -15.39
C ALA A 115 -10.82 10.32 -15.82
N LEU A 116 -11.26 9.09 -15.50
CA LEU A 116 -12.61 8.61 -15.82
C LEU A 116 -13.71 9.30 -15.00
N THR A 117 -13.38 9.81 -13.82
CA THR A 117 -14.32 10.56 -12.96
C THR A 117 -14.28 12.06 -13.22
N HIS A 118 -13.43 12.53 -14.14
CA HIS A 118 -13.16 13.95 -14.39
C HIS A 118 -12.74 14.72 -13.12
N SER A 119 -12.07 14.02 -12.20
CA SER A 119 -11.53 14.60 -10.97
C SER A 119 -10.14 15.18 -11.21
N GLU A 120 -9.70 16.07 -10.32
CA GLU A 120 -8.35 16.63 -10.37
C GLU A 120 -7.30 15.49 -10.29
N PRO A 121 -6.29 15.46 -11.16
CA PRO A 121 -5.19 14.51 -11.05
C PRO A 121 -4.42 14.69 -9.75
N LEU A 122 -3.84 13.61 -9.23
CA LEU A 122 -2.86 13.71 -8.15
C LEU A 122 -1.56 14.31 -8.69
N ASP A 123 -1.02 15.30 -7.99
CA ASP A 123 0.27 15.87 -8.35
C ASP A 123 1.37 14.84 -8.05
N ARG A 124 2.13 14.48 -9.08
CA ARG A 124 3.22 13.52 -8.95
C ARG A 124 4.39 14.09 -8.18
N GLU A 125 4.53 15.41 -8.12
CA GLU A 125 5.61 16.08 -7.40
C GLU A 125 5.28 16.28 -5.92
N GLU A 126 4.03 16.03 -5.49
CA GLU A 126 3.63 16.04 -4.09
C GLU A 126 4.25 14.87 -3.31
N GLU A 127 4.52 15.13 -2.03
CA GLU A 127 5.23 14.20 -1.15
C GLU A 127 4.45 12.89 -0.97
N GLU A 128 3.12 12.98 -0.85
CA GLU A 128 2.20 11.86 -0.68
C GLU A 128 2.27 10.87 -1.84
N TYR A 129 2.36 11.38 -3.08
CA TYR A 129 2.48 10.55 -4.27
C TYR A 129 3.86 9.88 -4.34
N GLN A 130 4.92 10.63 -4.05
CA GLN A 130 6.29 10.09 -4.06
C GLN A 130 6.50 9.05 -2.96
N ASP A 131 5.93 9.25 -1.78
CA ASP A 131 6.02 8.31 -0.67
C ASP A 131 5.39 6.96 -1.03
N VAL A 132 4.20 6.94 -1.64
CA VAL A 132 3.59 5.68 -2.10
C VAL A 132 4.45 4.96 -3.12
N ARG A 133 5.08 5.69 -4.05
CA ARG A 133 6.02 5.09 -4.99
C ARG A 133 7.23 4.49 -4.30
N LEU A 134 7.75 5.13 -3.25
CA LEU A 134 8.83 4.59 -2.43
C LEU A 134 8.40 3.33 -1.66
N VAL A 135 7.19 3.30 -1.09
CA VAL A 135 6.64 2.10 -0.44
C VAL A 135 6.55 0.91 -1.41
N ILE A 136 6.02 1.14 -2.62
CA ILE A 136 5.97 0.10 -3.68
C ILE A 136 7.38 -0.34 -4.07
N ARG A 137 8.35 0.58 -4.14
CA ARG A 137 9.75 0.26 -4.43
C ARG A 137 10.38 -0.59 -3.32
N ILE A 138 10.09 -0.33 -2.05
CA ILE A 138 10.51 -1.16 -0.92
C ILE A 138 9.93 -2.57 -1.05
N GLN A 139 8.63 -2.70 -1.32
CA GLN A 139 7.99 -4.00 -1.51
C GLN A 139 8.67 -4.79 -2.64
N ASN A 140 8.92 -4.15 -3.78
CA ASN A 140 9.60 -4.78 -4.91
C ASN A 140 11.03 -5.21 -4.56
N ALA A 141 11.77 -4.38 -3.81
CA ALA A 141 13.13 -4.72 -3.35
C ALA A 141 13.14 -5.94 -2.42
N LEU A 142 12.10 -6.10 -1.59
CA LEU A 142 11.94 -7.25 -0.70
C LEU A 142 11.53 -8.52 -1.46
N VAL A 143 10.62 -8.41 -2.44
CA VAL A 143 10.15 -9.56 -3.25
C VAL A 143 11.22 -10.06 -4.20
N HIS A 144 11.93 -9.15 -4.86
CA HIS A 144 12.97 -9.47 -5.85
C HIS A 144 14.38 -9.46 -5.25
N TYR A 145 14.48 -9.60 -3.92
CA TYR A 145 15.74 -9.57 -3.20
C TYR A 145 16.71 -10.64 -3.74
N LYS A 146 17.94 -10.21 -4.05
CA LYS A 146 19.03 -11.08 -4.50
C LYS A 146 20.14 -11.04 -3.44
N PRO A 147 20.40 -12.15 -2.72
CA PRO A 147 21.51 -12.21 -1.79
C PRO A 147 22.83 -12.03 -2.55
N SER A 148 23.55 -10.91 -2.36
CA SER A 148 24.87 -10.67 -2.95
C SER A 148 25.89 -10.26 -1.88
N LYS A 149 27.14 -10.68 -2.05
CA LYS A 149 28.25 -10.41 -1.10
C LYS A 149 28.66 -8.92 -1.01
N LEU A 150 28.14 -8.08 -1.89
CA LEU A 150 28.26 -6.63 -1.90
C LEU A 150 26.85 -6.12 -2.22
N MET A 151 26.21 -5.42 -1.29
CA MET A 151 24.93 -4.77 -1.55
C MET A 151 25.14 -3.63 -2.56
N GLN A 152 25.17 -3.96 -3.84
CA GLN A 152 25.07 -2.98 -4.93
C GLN A 152 23.59 -2.57 -5.16
N ILE A 153 22.83 -2.37 -4.07
CA ILE A 153 21.52 -1.69 -4.15
C ILE A 153 21.73 -0.19 -4.49
N ASP A 154 22.96 0.29 -4.24
CA ASP A 154 23.47 1.65 -4.33
C ASP A 154 23.63 2.26 -5.74
N LYS A 155 23.14 1.62 -6.81
CA LYS A 155 23.21 2.23 -8.16
C LYS A 155 22.00 3.08 -8.54
N SER A 156 20.99 3.17 -7.66
CA SER A 156 19.68 3.74 -8.03
C SER A 156 19.18 4.86 -7.11
N GLY A 157 20.02 5.40 -6.21
CA GLY A 157 19.59 6.44 -5.27
C GLY A 157 18.50 5.95 -4.29
N PHE A 158 18.41 4.64 -4.06
CA PHE A 158 17.30 4.04 -3.32
C PHE A 158 17.38 4.37 -1.83
N ASP A 159 18.53 4.11 -1.22
CA ASP A 159 18.76 4.37 0.20
C ASP A 159 18.64 5.88 0.49
N GLU A 160 19.20 6.73 -0.39
CA GLU A 160 19.08 8.20 -0.32
C GLU A 160 17.62 8.66 -0.36
N SER A 161 16.79 8.04 -1.21
CA SER A 161 15.38 8.41 -1.30
C SER A 161 14.55 8.06 -0.05
N LEU A 162 15.06 7.19 0.82
CA LEU A 162 14.40 6.77 2.07
C LEU A 162 14.96 7.50 3.31
N HIS A 163 16.12 8.14 3.19
CA HIS A 163 16.72 8.85 4.32
C HIS A 163 15.82 9.99 4.81
N GLY A 164 15.55 10.00 6.12
CA GLY A 164 14.75 11.05 6.77
C GLY A 164 13.24 10.87 6.66
N LYS A 165 12.73 9.89 5.90
CA LYS A 165 11.29 9.64 5.76
C LYS A 165 10.63 9.06 7.01
N PHE A 166 11.39 8.30 7.81
CA PHE A 166 10.88 7.63 8.99
C PHE A 166 11.97 7.38 10.04
N PRO A 167 11.60 7.13 11.30
CA PRO A 167 12.52 6.66 12.32
C PRO A 167 13.18 5.33 11.92
N LEU A 168 14.49 5.21 12.17
CA LEU A 168 15.25 4.00 11.89
C LEU A 168 14.84 2.85 12.82
N ASN A 169 15.10 1.62 12.39
CA ASN A 169 15.00 0.42 13.21
C ASN A 169 15.90 0.56 14.45
N SER A 170 15.31 0.70 15.63
CA SER A 170 16.02 0.92 16.89
C SER A 170 17.01 -0.20 17.24
N ILE A 171 16.71 -1.44 16.83
CA ILE A 171 17.57 -2.62 17.09
C ILE A 171 18.89 -2.52 16.31
N MET A 172 18.86 -1.91 15.13
CA MET A 172 19.98 -1.88 14.19
C MET A 172 20.57 -0.48 13.97
N ALA A 173 19.94 0.59 14.47
CA ALA A 173 20.28 1.98 14.17
C ALA A 173 21.77 2.32 14.41
N ASN A 174 22.33 1.79 15.50
CA ASN A 174 23.70 2.08 15.95
C ASN A 174 24.74 1.04 15.47
N THR A 175 24.39 0.20 14.50
CA THR A 175 25.32 -0.82 13.95
C THR A 175 26.09 -0.29 12.75
N GLU A 176 27.14 -1.01 12.34
CA GLU A 176 27.86 -0.78 11.08
C GLU A 176 27.13 -1.40 9.86
N ASN A 177 25.96 -2.01 10.05
CA ASN A 177 25.22 -2.65 8.97
C ASN A 177 24.76 -1.63 7.91
N PRO A 178 24.52 -2.10 6.66
CA PRO A 178 23.94 -1.27 5.60
C PRO A 178 22.62 -0.61 6.01
N PHE A 179 22.30 0.53 5.39
CA PHE A 179 21.03 1.22 5.65
C PHE A 179 19.84 0.33 5.27
N PHE A 180 19.71 -0.03 4.00
CA PHE A 180 18.75 -1.06 3.60
C PHE A 180 19.42 -2.44 3.58
N PRO A 181 18.80 -3.48 4.16
CA PRO A 181 17.48 -3.47 4.79
C PRO A 181 17.54 -3.22 6.31
N ASP A 182 18.71 -3.17 6.95
CA ASP A 182 18.83 -3.36 8.40
C ASP A 182 18.41 -2.14 9.24
N LYS A 183 18.90 -0.95 8.88
CA LYS A 183 18.53 0.28 9.58
C LYS A 183 17.19 0.83 9.11
N ALA A 184 16.83 0.56 7.85
CA ALA A 184 15.60 1.05 7.24
C ALA A 184 14.37 0.27 7.71
N LEU A 185 14.40 -1.07 7.72
CA LEU A 185 13.22 -1.88 8.02
C LEU A 185 13.03 -2.03 9.53
N GLY A 186 12.32 -1.06 10.10
CA GLY A 186 11.82 -1.08 11.48
C GLY A 186 10.36 -0.63 11.57
N ALA A 187 9.87 -0.49 12.80
CA ALA A 187 8.53 -0.05 13.13
C ALA A 187 8.22 1.35 12.57
N GLY A 188 9.22 2.24 12.50
CA GLY A 188 9.09 3.55 11.87
C GLY A 188 8.75 3.45 10.38
N CYS A 189 9.51 2.66 9.62
CA CYS A 189 9.24 2.39 8.19
C CYS A 189 7.88 1.71 7.99
N ALA A 190 7.55 0.72 8.83
CA ALA A 190 6.27 0.03 8.79
C ALA A 190 5.08 1.00 8.97
N ARG A 191 5.16 1.90 9.96
CA ARG A 191 4.14 2.90 10.25
C ARG A 191 4.02 3.92 9.12
N TRP A 192 5.15 4.50 8.70
CA TRP A 192 5.19 5.45 7.59
C TRP A 192 4.56 4.87 6.32
N ALA A 193 4.88 3.62 5.96
CA ALA A 193 4.29 2.99 4.80
C ALA A 193 2.76 2.90 4.87
N ILE A 194 2.21 2.48 6.02
CA ILE A 194 0.76 2.44 6.24
C ILE A 194 0.16 3.84 6.05
N ASP A 195 0.75 4.83 6.71
CA ASP A 195 0.20 6.18 6.77
C ASP A 195 0.25 6.84 5.38
N SER A 196 1.36 6.74 4.65
CA SER A 196 1.50 7.28 3.29
C SER A 196 0.51 6.64 2.32
N CYS A 197 0.37 5.31 2.34
CA CYS A 197 -0.57 4.62 1.45
C CYS A 197 -2.03 4.90 1.82
N ARG A 198 -2.35 4.99 3.12
CA ARG A 198 -3.71 5.34 3.55
C ARG A 198 -4.06 6.76 3.16
N GLN A 199 -3.18 7.73 3.40
CA GLN A 199 -3.41 9.13 3.02
C GLN A 199 -3.62 9.29 1.51
N PHE A 200 -2.79 8.62 0.70
CA PHE A 200 -2.97 8.61 -0.76
C PHE A 200 -4.33 8.05 -1.19
N ALA A 201 -4.75 6.92 -0.62
CA ALA A 201 -6.04 6.34 -0.92
C ALA A 201 -7.19 7.25 -0.45
N ASP A 202 -7.09 7.81 0.76
CA ASP A 202 -8.07 8.73 1.33
C ASP A 202 -8.22 9.98 0.44
N ALA A 203 -7.12 10.57 -0.02
CA ALA A 203 -7.11 11.71 -0.93
C ALA A 203 -7.82 11.41 -2.26
N PHE A 204 -7.53 10.24 -2.85
CA PHE A 204 -8.22 9.79 -4.07
C PHE A 204 -9.73 9.63 -3.84
N PHE A 205 -10.14 8.91 -2.79
CA PHE A 205 -11.56 8.65 -2.55
C PHE A 205 -12.32 9.92 -2.18
N GLN A 206 -11.67 10.85 -1.50
CA GLN A 206 -12.18 12.20 -1.28
C GLN A 206 -12.37 12.96 -2.60
N ALA A 207 -11.40 12.92 -3.50
CA ALA A 207 -11.48 13.61 -4.80
C ALA A 207 -12.68 13.14 -5.64
N ILE A 208 -12.99 11.84 -5.62
CA ILE A 208 -14.13 11.28 -6.36
C ILE A 208 -15.45 11.30 -5.56
N GLY A 209 -15.46 11.81 -4.32
CA GLY A 209 -16.68 11.94 -3.51
C GLY A 209 -17.26 10.61 -3.02
N VAL A 210 -16.40 9.65 -2.69
CA VAL A 210 -16.78 8.28 -2.31
C VAL A 210 -16.17 7.91 -0.95
N LYS A 211 -16.92 7.20 -0.10
CA LYS A 211 -16.43 6.72 1.20
C LYS A 211 -16.21 5.19 1.18
N PRO A 212 -14.97 4.69 0.99
CA PRO A 212 -14.71 3.25 0.86
C PRO A 212 -14.87 2.49 2.17
N ASN A 213 -15.08 1.17 2.06
CA ASN A 213 -15.34 0.30 3.21
C ASN A 213 -14.24 0.33 4.28
N TYR A 214 -12.96 0.44 3.89
CA TYR A 214 -11.84 0.46 4.85
C TYR A 214 -11.83 1.71 5.76
N GLN A 215 -12.49 2.80 5.36
CA GLN A 215 -12.69 3.99 6.22
C GLN A 215 -13.84 3.81 7.22
N VAL A 216 -14.71 2.83 7.01
CA VAL A 216 -15.89 2.55 7.85
C VAL A 216 -15.65 1.34 8.75
N ALA A 217 -14.75 0.44 8.33
CA ALA A 217 -14.35 -0.74 9.07
C ALA A 217 -13.48 -0.37 10.29
N GLU A 218 -14.07 0.27 11.30
CA GLU A 218 -13.50 0.29 12.64
C GLU A 218 -13.61 -1.13 13.21
N PHE A 219 -12.57 -1.93 12.98
CA PHE A 219 -12.37 -3.16 13.75
C PHE A 219 -12.01 -2.75 15.17
N ALA A 220 -13.00 -2.76 16.06
CA ALA A 220 -12.80 -2.56 17.49
C ALA A 220 -11.52 -3.29 17.93
N GLU A 221 -10.57 -2.55 18.49
CA GLU A 221 -9.40 -3.11 19.13
C GLU A 221 -9.89 -4.01 20.27
N ARG A 222 -10.03 -5.31 19.96
CA ARG A 222 -10.05 -6.37 20.96
C ARG A 222 -8.61 -6.70 21.34
#